data_AF-A0A3S9Y462-F1
#
_entry.id   AF-A0A3S9Y462-F1
#
_cell.length_a   1.000
_cell.length_b   1.000
_cell.length_c   1.000
_cell.angle_alpha   90.00
_cell.angle_beta   90.00
_cell.angle_gamma   90.00
#
_symmetry.space_group_name_H-M   'P 1'
#
loop_
_entity.id
_entity.type
_entity.pdbx_description
1 polymer ?
#
loop_
_entity_poly.entity_id
_entity_poly.type
_entity_poly.pdbx_seq_one_letter_code
_entity_poly.pdbx_strand_id
1 'polypeptide(L)'
;MTVTTARTPAVTAEVIAIRPGPPLSGAVTVDGSKNAALPLLAAAAALRRPVQLPNVPANADVQAMLMLLQQAGHGITYPVGKSNTALILPSDGMHVARDFHDTAARIRASYYLVPALLAVHGRAVLPWPGGCRIGERGMEQHFKVYEAFGDRTIVNTHGYGVEAVKSRTGSVSVMLPFRSRGASIAAILRAVVAERPLRLGQPNLSPEVTSVLQALQAAGWETHADARIGGRRVAVTAVIGTQAFHSIPVNQRASHRVTEPDQALRELLLAHHHEVDSWVVLSHSGFDEDLKLAAVCPFLDVIFAGHCLIDQYGPIHVGETLVLKGHELGAGYALAEPSSNRWAAHTAPFPSVSEAAPPPQLSSIHEQIEDLRDRLALPLGVIAEPYRGQPLNRRLLLSDLATRLHTGLGSDAVILNETALRPTQLGDVLIIGDLLTIEPFNNQLVHARIPDTLRDAPDALLGHLTESAGPLVTGPTSLPPELPTVLTTDYLAESYLDGRTHQAGLRLRQAIQRILTEGTHR
;
A
#
# COMPACT_ATOMS: atom_id res chain seq x y z
N MET A 1 -45.41 -53.68 29.52
CA MET A 1 -44.78 -52.84 28.49
C MET A 1 -45.20 -51.40 28.72
N THR A 2 -44.35 -50.65 29.41
CA THR A 2 -44.55 -49.25 29.79
C THR A 2 -44.23 -48.37 28.59
N VAL A 3 -45.24 -47.66 28.07
CA VAL A 3 -45.06 -46.63 27.04
C VAL A 3 -44.62 -45.36 27.75
N THR A 4 -43.32 -45.08 27.69
CA THR A 4 -42.73 -43.84 28.18
C THR A 4 -43.14 -42.70 27.24
N THR A 5 -44.04 -41.83 27.69
CA THR A 5 -44.34 -40.56 27.03
C THR A 5 -43.17 -39.60 27.26
N ALA A 6 -42.28 -39.50 26.26
CA ALA A 6 -41.23 -38.49 26.24
C ALA A 6 -41.89 -37.10 26.16
N ARG A 7 -41.79 -36.32 27.24
CA ARG A 7 -42.11 -34.90 27.26
C ARG A 7 -41.11 -34.17 26.35
N THR A 8 -41.59 -33.69 25.21
CA THR A 8 -40.86 -32.72 24.38
C THR A 8 -40.59 -31.47 25.23
N PRO A 9 -39.34 -30.97 25.30
CA PRO A 9 -39.05 -29.75 26.03
C PRO A 9 -39.75 -28.57 25.33
N ALA A 10 -40.23 -27.60 26.10
CA ALA A 10 -40.78 -26.36 25.55
C ALA A 10 -39.64 -25.57 24.89
N VAL A 11 -39.54 -25.65 23.57
CA VAL A 11 -38.62 -24.84 22.77
C VAL A 11 -39.29 -23.49 22.52
N THR A 12 -38.73 -22.41 23.03
CA THR A 12 -39.14 -21.01 22.76
C THR A 12 -38.65 -20.48 21.42
N ALA A 13 -37.91 -21.30 20.66
CA ALA A 13 -37.45 -20.99 19.31
C ALA A 13 -38.44 -21.55 18.27
N GLU A 14 -38.73 -20.78 17.22
CA GLU A 14 -39.42 -21.31 16.05
C GLU A 14 -38.59 -22.44 15.43
N VAL A 15 -39.22 -23.60 15.21
CA VAL A 15 -38.57 -24.78 14.64
C VAL A 15 -39.19 -25.07 13.29
N ILE A 16 -38.36 -25.25 12.25
CA ILE A 16 -38.79 -25.74 10.95
C ILE A 16 -38.64 -27.27 10.96
N ALA A 17 -39.76 -27.99 10.97
CA ALA A 17 -39.78 -29.45 10.85
C ALA A 17 -39.81 -29.86 9.37
N ILE A 18 -38.71 -30.43 8.87
CA ILE A 18 -38.59 -30.91 7.49
C ILE A 18 -38.83 -32.43 7.47
N ARG A 19 -39.74 -32.89 6.62
CA ARG A 19 -39.99 -34.32 6.39
C ARG A 19 -39.29 -34.76 5.10
N PRO A 20 -38.64 -35.95 5.08
CA PRO A 20 -38.13 -36.52 3.85
C PRO A 20 -39.25 -36.72 2.83
N GLY A 21 -38.97 -36.46 1.55
CA GLY A 21 -39.96 -36.55 0.47
C GLY A 21 -39.29 -36.72 -0.90
N PRO A 22 -40.09 -36.85 -1.99
CA PRO A 22 -39.57 -36.94 -3.35
C PRO A 22 -38.86 -35.64 -3.78
N PRO A 23 -38.06 -35.66 -4.87
CA PRO A 23 -37.44 -34.46 -5.42
C PRO A 23 -38.42 -33.31 -5.62
N LEU A 24 -38.01 -32.09 -5.25
CA LEU A 24 -38.82 -30.89 -5.41
C LEU A 24 -39.06 -30.59 -6.91
N SER A 25 -40.29 -30.27 -7.29
CA SER A 25 -40.68 -29.82 -8.62
C SER A 25 -41.66 -28.66 -8.51
N GLY A 26 -41.39 -27.56 -9.21
CA GLY A 26 -42.21 -26.36 -9.20
C GLY A 26 -41.42 -25.10 -9.57
N ALA A 27 -42.05 -23.94 -9.39
CA ALA A 27 -41.43 -22.63 -9.57
C ALA A 27 -41.55 -21.80 -8.28
N VAL A 28 -40.57 -20.95 -8.02
CA VAL A 28 -40.55 -20.02 -6.89
C VAL A 28 -40.26 -18.61 -7.39
N THR A 29 -41.01 -17.63 -6.90
CA THR A 29 -40.73 -16.22 -7.15
C THR A 29 -39.63 -15.77 -6.20
N VAL A 30 -38.56 -15.17 -6.74
CA VAL A 30 -37.43 -14.68 -5.95
C VAL A 30 -37.65 -13.20 -5.65
N ASP A 31 -37.68 -12.85 -4.36
CA ASP A 31 -37.78 -11.47 -3.91
C ASP A 31 -36.52 -10.66 -4.24
N GLY A 32 -36.63 -9.33 -4.17
CA GLY A 32 -35.48 -8.44 -4.26
C GLY A 32 -34.37 -8.77 -3.26
N SER A 33 -33.12 -8.52 -3.65
CA SER A 33 -31.97 -8.78 -2.78
C SER A 33 -31.92 -7.78 -1.62
N LYS A 34 -31.98 -8.29 -0.38
CA LYS A 34 -31.74 -7.50 0.85
C LYS A 34 -30.45 -6.69 0.77
N ASN A 35 -29.37 -7.31 0.29
CA ASN A 35 -28.05 -6.70 0.24
C ASN A 35 -27.93 -5.60 -0.82
N ALA A 36 -28.80 -5.60 -1.83
CA ALA A 36 -28.93 -4.50 -2.79
C ALA A 36 -29.88 -3.41 -2.25
N ALA A 37 -31.00 -3.81 -1.63
CA ALA A 37 -31.99 -2.88 -1.09
C ALA A 37 -31.40 -1.93 -0.02
N LEU A 38 -30.61 -2.45 0.93
CA LEU A 38 -30.04 -1.65 2.01
C LEU A 38 -29.22 -0.43 1.52
N PRO A 39 -28.21 -0.59 0.63
CA PRO A 39 -27.47 0.56 0.12
C PRO A 39 -28.26 1.39 -0.90
N LEU A 40 -29.23 0.82 -1.63
CA LEU A 40 -30.11 1.59 -2.52
C LEU A 40 -31.03 2.54 -1.74
N LEU A 41 -31.54 2.11 -0.58
CA LEU A 41 -32.30 2.97 0.33
C LEU A 41 -31.44 4.12 0.86
N ALA A 42 -30.20 3.86 1.24
CA ALA A 42 -29.26 4.90 1.65
C ALA A 42 -28.90 5.85 0.49
N ALA A 43 -28.74 5.33 -0.73
CA ALA A 43 -28.50 6.13 -1.93
C ALA A 43 -29.69 7.06 -2.23
N ALA A 44 -30.92 6.54 -2.14
CA ALA A 44 -32.14 7.31 -2.30
C ALA A 44 -32.21 8.49 -1.30
N ALA A 45 -31.87 8.24 -0.03
CA ALA A 45 -31.80 9.27 0.99
C ALA A 45 -30.71 10.34 0.72
N ALA A 46 -29.55 9.92 0.20
CA ALA A 46 -28.43 10.81 -0.11
C ALA A 46 -28.69 11.76 -1.29
N LEU A 47 -29.59 11.41 -2.22
CA LEU A 47 -29.88 12.19 -3.44
C LEU A 47 -30.71 13.47 -3.19
N ARG A 48 -31.21 13.71 -1.97
CA ARG A 48 -31.99 14.90 -1.57
C ARG A 48 -33.17 15.26 -2.48
N ARG A 49 -33.75 14.26 -3.17
CA ARG A 49 -34.96 14.38 -4.00
C ARG A 49 -35.82 13.12 -3.87
N PRO A 50 -37.11 13.16 -4.25
CA PRO A 50 -37.96 11.96 -4.22
C PRO A 50 -37.39 10.82 -5.08
N VAL A 51 -37.32 9.62 -4.51
CA VAL A 51 -36.84 8.41 -5.19
C VAL A 51 -37.80 7.26 -4.92
N GLN A 52 -38.29 6.63 -5.99
CA GLN A 52 -39.12 5.45 -5.93
C GLN A 52 -38.27 4.20 -6.17
N LEU A 53 -38.22 3.30 -5.19
CA LEU A 53 -37.48 2.06 -5.25
C LEU A 53 -38.44 0.85 -5.29
N PRO A 54 -38.60 0.18 -6.43
CA PRO A 54 -39.42 -1.02 -6.54
C PRO A 54 -38.68 -2.28 -6.04
N ASN A 55 -39.42 -3.37 -5.86
CA ASN A 55 -38.91 -4.68 -5.46
C ASN A 55 -38.09 -4.69 -4.14
N VAL A 56 -38.56 -3.92 -3.16
CA VAL A 56 -37.97 -3.88 -1.81
C VAL A 56 -38.50 -5.09 -1.02
N PRO A 57 -37.64 -6.01 -0.56
CA PRO A 57 -38.09 -7.23 0.11
C PRO A 57 -38.60 -6.95 1.52
N ALA A 58 -39.57 -7.75 1.97
CA ALA A 58 -40.11 -7.71 3.33
C ALA A 58 -39.16 -8.40 4.33
N ASN A 59 -37.99 -7.79 4.56
CA ASN A 59 -36.95 -8.31 5.45
C ASN A 59 -36.73 -7.41 6.67
N ALA A 60 -36.44 -8.00 7.83
CA ALA A 60 -36.24 -7.27 9.09
C ALA A 60 -35.16 -6.18 9.02
N ASP A 61 -34.02 -6.42 8.35
CA ASP A 61 -32.95 -5.41 8.22
C ASP A 61 -33.41 -4.26 7.31
N VAL A 62 -34.20 -4.56 6.27
CA VAL A 62 -34.75 -3.55 5.36
C VAL A 62 -35.78 -2.69 6.07
N GLN A 63 -36.65 -3.29 6.88
CA GLN A 63 -37.59 -2.54 7.71
C GLN A 63 -36.87 -1.68 8.75
N ALA A 64 -35.79 -2.19 9.37
CA ALA A 64 -34.96 -1.40 10.26
C ALA A 64 -34.28 -0.22 9.54
N MET A 65 -33.81 -0.42 8.31
CA MET A 65 -33.24 0.67 7.49
C MET A 65 -34.28 1.74 7.13
N LEU A 66 -35.50 1.34 6.74
CA LEU A 66 -36.61 2.27 6.48
C LEU A 66 -36.97 3.05 7.74
N MET A 67 -37.04 2.38 8.90
CA MET A 67 -37.28 3.03 10.19
C MET A 67 -36.18 4.04 10.52
N LEU A 68 -34.91 3.70 10.30
CA LEU A 68 -33.79 4.62 10.51
C LEU A 68 -33.87 5.86 9.62
N LEU A 69 -34.28 5.69 8.36
CA LEU A 69 -34.49 6.81 7.46
C LEU A 69 -35.61 7.73 7.94
N GLN A 70 -36.74 7.17 8.41
CA GLN A 70 -37.82 7.95 9.03
C GLN A 70 -37.36 8.69 10.29
N GLN A 71 -36.61 8.00 11.16
CA GLN A 71 -36.02 8.59 12.36
C GLN A 71 -34.99 9.69 12.04
N ALA A 72 -34.35 9.65 10.86
CA ALA A 72 -33.48 10.70 10.32
C ALA A 72 -34.24 11.80 9.53
N GLY A 73 -35.57 11.83 9.63
CA GLY A 73 -36.42 12.88 9.06
C GLY A 73 -36.85 12.66 7.62
N HIS A 74 -36.52 11.53 6.99
CA HIS A 74 -36.99 11.21 5.63
C HIS A 74 -38.46 10.76 5.63
N GLY A 75 -39.26 11.31 4.73
CA GLY A 75 -40.61 10.78 4.48
C GLY A 75 -40.54 9.43 3.76
N ILE A 76 -41.30 8.43 4.23
CA ILE A 76 -41.42 7.13 3.56
C ILE A 76 -42.88 6.83 3.32
N THR A 77 -43.23 6.56 2.07
CA THR A 77 -44.60 6.20 1.67
C THR A 77 -44.57 5.02 0.71
N TYR A 78 -45.70 4.33 0.58
CA TYR A 78 -45.86 3.21 -0.33
C TYR A 78 -46.93 3.58 -1.37
N PRO A 79 -46.63 3.55 -2.67
CA PRO A 79 -47.63 3.82 -3.71
C PRO A 79 -48.81 2.84 -3.61
N VAL A 80 -50.01 3.35 -3.87
CA VAL A 80 -51.24 2.57 -3.82
C VAL A 80 -51.13 1.35 -4.75
N GLY A 81 -51.40 0.15 -4.22
CA GLY A 81 -51.32 -1.10 -4.96
C GLY A 81 -49.90 -1.66 -5.18
N LYS A 82 -48.85 -1.03 -4.63
CA LYS A 82 -47.45 -1.47 -4.77
C LYS A 82 -46.74 -1.60 -3.42
N SER A 83 -47.13 -2.60 -2.63
CA SER A 83 -46.60 -2.83 -1.27
C SER A 83 -45.10 -3.12 -1.20
N ASN A 84 -44.49 -3.61 -2.29
CA ASN A 84 -43.04 -3.85 -2.41
C ASN A 84 -42.27 -2.67 -3.01
N THR A 85 -42.86 -1.47 -3.05
CA THR A 85 -42.23 -0.27 -3.60
C THR A 85 -42.20 0.83 -2.57
N ALA A 86 -41.01 1.29 -2.19
CA ALA A 86 -40.84 2.38 -1.24
C ALA A 86 -40.60 3.70 -1.99
N LEU A 87 -41.35 4.74 -1.66
CA LEU A 87 -41.08 6.12 -2.06
C LEU A 87 -40.38 6.85 -0.91
N ILE A 88 -39.12 7.20 -1.13
CA ILE A 88 -38.27 7.93 -0.18
C ILE A 88 -38.32 9.41 -0.55
N LEU A 89 -38.71 10.25 0.40
CA LEU A 89 -38.75 11.69 0.27
C LEU A 89 -37.51 12.32 0.94
N PRO A 90 -37.09 13.53 0.52
CA PRO A 90 -36.01 14.25 1.19
C PRO A 90 -36.28 14.44 2.69
N SER A 91 -35.21 14.47 3.49
CA SER A 91 -35.32 14.79 4.91
C SER A 91 -35.72 16.25 5.10
N ASP A 92 -36.56 16.51 6.10
CA ASP A 92 -36.91 17.87 6.53
C ASP A 92 -35.74 18.58 7.26
N GLY A 93 -34.70 17.84 7.64
CA GLY A 93 -33.52 18.34 8.33
C GLY A 93 -33.77 18.88 9.75
N MET A 94 -35.00 18.77 10.27
CA MET A 94 -35.41 19.39 11.52
C MET A 94 -35.16 18.51 12.74
N HIS A 95 -35.16 17.18 12.60
CA HIS A 95 -35.04 16.29 13.74
C HIS A 95 -34.38 14.93 13.42
N VAL A 96 -33.56 14.44 14.35
CA VAL A 96 -33.18 13.03 14.45
C VAL A 96 -33.86 12.48 15.71
N ALA A 97 -34.68 11.43 15.55
CA ALA A 97 -35.46 10.85 16.63
C ALA A 97 -34.57 10.31 17.76
N ARG A 98 -35.06 10.35 19.00
CA ARG A 98 -34.31 9.94 20.20
C ARG A 98 -33.86 8.47 20.17
N ASP A 99 -34.62 7.60 19.52
CA ASP A 99 -34.41 6.16 19.40
C ASP A 99 -33.60 5.74 18.16
N PHE A 100 -33.13 6.71 17.36
CA PHE A 100 -32.32 6.47 16.17
C PHE A 100 -31.06 5.66 16.48
N HIS A 101 -30.34 6.02 17.54
CA HIS A 101 -29.07 5.40 17.89
C HIS A 101 -29.24 3.94 18.32
N ASP A 102 -30.30 3.64 19.09
CA ASP A 102 -30.62 2.27 19.51
C ASP A 102 -30.99 1.39 18.30
N THR A 103 -31.76 1.95 17.37
CA THR A 103 -32.12 1.26 16.12
C THR A 103 -30.89 1.02 15.25
N ALA A 104 -29.99 1.99 15.15
CA ALA A 104 -28.79 1.91 14.33
C ALA A 104 -27.78 0.88 14.86
N ALA A 105 -27.74 0.68 16.18
CA ALA A 105 -26.89 -0.31 16.83
C ALA A 105 -27.33 -1.75 16.53
N ARG A 106 -28.60 -1.97 16.15
CA ARG A 106 -29.15 -3.31 15.92
C ARG A 106 -28.75 -3.90 14.56
N ILE A 107 -28.46 -3.06 13.57
CA ILE A 107 -28.12 -3.51 12.22
C ILE A 107 -26.74 -3.05 11.81
N ARG A 108 -25.95 -3.96 11.23
CA ARG A 108 -24.63 -3.59 10.71
C ARG A 108 -24.73 -2.56 9.58
N ALA A 109 -25.79 -2.62 8.78
CA ALA A 109 -25.96 -1.79 7.60
C ALA A 109 -26.18 -0.29 7.90
N SER A 110 -26.33 0.11 9.16
CA SER A 110 -26.52 1.51 9.56
C SER A 110 -25.39 2.43 9.10
N TYR A 111 -24.17 1.91 8.89
CA TYR A 111 -23.06 2.71 8.36
C TYR A 111 -23.30 3.27 6.96
N TYR A 112 -24.22 2.68 6.16
CA TYR A 112 -24.57 3.23 4.85
C TYR A 112 -25.25 4.60 4.95
N LEU A 113 -25.77 4.98 6.13
CA LEU A 113 -26.47 6.24 6.34
C LEU A 113 -25.55 7.44 6.50
N VAL A 114 -24.25 7.25 6.73
CA VAL A 114 -23.31 8.37 6.93
C VAL A 114 -23.41 9.41 5.82
N PRO A 115 -23.34 9.08 4.50
CA PRO A 115 -23.45 10.08 3.44
C PRO A 115 -24.79 10.83 3.46
N ALA A 116 -25.91 10.14 3.71
CA ALA A 116 -27.22 10.79 3.80
C ALA A 116 -27.29 11.78 4.97
N LEU A 117 -26.77 11.41 6.15
CA LEU A 117 -26.69 12.29 7.31
C LEU A 117 -25.77 13.49 7.06
N LEU A 118 -24.64 13.28 6.38
CA LEU A 118 -23.74 14.36 5.97
C LEU A 118 -24.43 15.33 4.99
N ALA A 119 -25.24 14.82 4.06
CA ALA A 119 -25.94 15.63 3.06
C ALA A 119 -26.96 16.60 3.69
N VAL A 120 -27.57 16.18 4.81
CA VAL A 120 -28.63 16.94 5.49
C VAL A 120 -28.05 17.82 6.60
N HIS A 121 -27.19 17.28 7.46
CA HIS A 121 -26.75 17.94 8.69
C HIS A 121 -25.29 18.40 8.66
N GLY A 122 -24.52 18.02 7.64
CA GLY A 122 -23.06 18.23 7.62
C GLY A 122 -22.29 17.38 8.65
N ARG A 123 -22.99 16.55 9.43
CA ARG A 123 -22.42 15.65 10.43
C ARG A 123 -23.24 14.36 10.53
N ALA A 124 -22.55 13.25 10.77
CA ALA A 124 -23.15 11.95 11.04
C ALA A 124 -22.58 11.43 12.36
N VAL A 125 -23.44 10.95 13.27
CA VAL A 125 -23.03 10.31 14.52
C VAL A 125 -23.79 8.99 14.63
N LEU A 126 -23.05 7.88 14.73
CA LEU A 126 -23.62 6.53 14.71
C LEU A 126 -22.95 5.65 15.77
N PRO A 127 -23.67 4.66 16.32
CA PRO A 127 -23.10 3.64 17.18
C PRO A 127 -22.13 2.77 16.39
N TRP A 128 -21.33 1.98 17.12
CA TRP A 128 -20.68 0.84 16.51
C TRP A 128 -21.72 -0.10 15.86
N PRO A 129 -21.52 -0.54 14.60
CA PRO A 129 -22.50 -1.37 13.92
C PRO A 129 -22.62 -2.73 14.63
N GLY A 130 -23.81 -3.07 15.13
CA GLY A 130 -24.05 -4.36 15.77
C GLY A 130 -24.44 -5.47 14.80
N GLY A 131 -24.90 -6.60 15.36
CA GLY A 131 -25.60 -7.64 14.59
C GLY A 131 -24.73 -8.64 13.81
N CYS A 132 -23.48 -8.90 14.19
CA CYS A 132 -22.69 -9.95 13.54
C CYS A 132 -21.89 -10.81 14.54
N ARG A 133 -22.19 -12.12 14.60
CA ARG A 133 -21.38 -13.14 15.29
C ARG A 133 -20.24 -13.71 14.41
N ILE A 134 -20.11 -13.22 13.16
CA ILE A 134 -19.14 -13.72 12.17
C ILE A 134 -17.94 -12.76 12.14
N GLY A 135 -17.03 -12.93 13.10
CA GLY A 135 -15.72 -12.27 13.16
C GLY A 135 -15.72 -10.75 13.38
N GLU A 136 -14.52 -10.21 13.62
CA GLU A 136 -14.30 -8.77 13.72
C GLU A 136 -14.24 -8.16 12.32
N ARG A 137 -15.24 -7.34 11.98
CA ARG A 137 -15.26 -6.61 10.71
C ARG A 137 -15.11 -5.11 11.01
N GLY A 138 -13.88 -4.63 10.96
CA GLY A 138 -13.52 -3.24 11.26
C GLY A 138 -14.15 -2.22 10.31
N MET A 139 -14.24 -0.97 10.78
CA MET A 139 -14.76 0.18 10.03
C MET A 139 -13.67 1.08 9.44
N GLU A 140 -12.39 0.78 9.70
CA GLU A 140 -11.23 1.60 9.31
C GLU A 140 -11.26 2.07 7.85
N GLN A 141 -11.59 1.18 6.91
CA GLN A 141 -11.63 1.54 5.48
C GLN A 141 -12.75 2.52 5.13
N HIS A 142 -13.83 2.57 5.91
CA HIS A 142 -14.88 3.58 5.73
C HIS A 142 -14.39 4.94 6.21
N PHE A 143 -13.64 4.99 7.33
CA PHE A 143 -13.05 6.23 7.83
C PHE A 143 -12.02 6.79 6.85
N LYS A 144 -11.13 5.94 6.33
CA LYS A 144 -10.16 6.30 5.27
C LYS A 144 -10.83 6.89 4.03
N VAL A 145 -11.99 6.38 3.65
CA VAL A 145 -12.80 6.97 2.57
C VAL A 145 -13.18 8.41 2.92
N TYR A 146 -13.83 8.66 4.06
CA TYR A 146 -14.27 10.01 4.44
C TYR A 146 -13.09 10.98 4.63
N GLU A 147 -12.00 10.52 5.24
CA GLU A 147 -10.76 11.29 5.39
C GLU A 147 -10.17 11.70 4.03
N ALA A 148 -10.25 10.83 3.00
CA ALA A 148 -9.83 11.16 1.64
C ALA A 148 -10.70 12.24 0.97
N PHE A 149 -11.97 12.37 1.36
CA PHE A 149 -12.81 13.51 0.98
C PHE A 149 -12.44 14.79 1.76
N GLY A 150 -11.62 14.66 2.80
CA GLY A 150 -11.23 15.73 3.71
C GLY A 150 -12.11 15.82 4.96
N ASP A 151 -13.05 14.91 5.15
CA ASP A 151 -13.96 14.91 6.30
C ASP A 151 -13.21 14.55 7.60
N ARG A 152 -13.68 15.06 8.73
CA ARG A 152 -13.12 14.73 10.05
C ARG A 152 -13.82 13.52 10.64
N THR A 153 -13.06 12.47 10.96
CA THR A 153 -13.54 11.27 11.66
C THR A 153 -13.25 11.35 13.15
N ILE A 154 -14.23 11.00 13.97
CA ILE A 154 -14.11 10.98 15.44
C ILE A 154 -14.56 9.61 15.90
N VAL A 155 -13.75 8.93 16.70
CA VAL A 155 -14.03 7.57 17.15
C VAL A 155 -13.93 7.49 18.67
N ASN A 156 -14.88 6.81 19.31
CA ASN A 156 -14.86 6.58 20.75
C ASN A 156 -15.43 5.19 21.09
N THR A 157 -15.52 4.87 22.38
CA THR A 157 -16.01 3.57 22.87
C THR A 157 -17.49 3.31 22.55
N HIS A 158 -18.28 4.35 22.31
CA HIS A 158 -19.73 4.25 22.09
C HIS A 158 -20.11 4.28 20.60
N GLY A 159 -19.20 4.71 19.72
CA GLY A 159 -19.44 4.77 18.28
C GLY A 159 -18.46 5.68 17.57
N TYR A 160 -18.93 6.29 16.49
CA TYR A 160 -18.13 7.16 15.64
C TYR A 160 -18.95 8.33 15.08
N GLY A 161 -18.24 9.40 14.75
CA GLY A 161 -18.74 10.58 14.08
C GLY A 161 -17.95 10.89 12.82
N VAL A 162 -18.64 11.45 11.82
CA VAL A 162 -18.04 12.02 10.61
C VAL A 162 -18.58 13.42 10.43
N GLU A 163 -17.71 14.39 10.26
CA GLU A 163 -18.06 15.79 10.03
C GLU A 163 -17.54 16.23 8.67
N ALA A 164 -18.44 16.68 7.80
CA ALA A 164 -18.08 17.11 6.47
C ALA A 164 -17.28 18.42 6.54
N VAL A 165 -16.11 18.44 5.91
CA VAL A 165 -15.36 19.68 5.74
C VAL A 165 -15.90 20.43 4.52
N LYS A 166 -16.28 21.69 4.72
CA LYS A 166 -16.76 22.56 3.63
C LYS A 166 -15.60 22.87 2.66
N SER A 167 -15.96 23.02 1.39
CA SER A 167 -15.14 23.57 0.31
C SER A 167 -13.81 22.85 0.02
N ARG A 168 -13.88 21.75 -0.73
CA ARG A 168 -12.73 21.28 -1.52
C ARG A 168 -13.18 21.04 -2.96
N THR A 169 -12.56 21.75 -3.89
CA THR A 169 -12.73 21.52 -5.33
C THR A 169 -11.82 20.37 -5.79
N GLY A 170 -12.08 19.84 -6.97
CA GLY A 170 -11.26 18.80 -7.58
C GLY A 170 -11.69 17.36 -7.26
N SER A 171 -11.11 16.41 -8.00
CA SER A 171 -11.41 14.99 -7.87
C SER A 171 -10.85 14.38 -6.58
N VAL A 172 -11.50 13.33 -6.08
CA VAL A 172 -11.01 12.49 -4.99
C VAL A 172 -10.53 11.17 -5.57
N SER A 173 -9.36 10.70 -5.14
CA SER A 173 -8.86 9.37 -5.47
C SER A 173 -8.72 8.56 -4.19
N VAL A 174 -9.27 7.35 -4.17
CA VAL A 174 -9.21 6.43 -3.02
C VAL A 174 -8.78 5.05 -3.52
N MET A 175 -7.74 4.47 -2.91
CA MET A 175 -7.34 3.08 -3.17
C MET A 175 -7.74 2.23 -1.97
N LEU A 176 -8.62 1.25 -2.17
CA LEU A 176 -8.96 0.28 -1.12
C LEU A 176 -7.91 -0.83 -1.10
N PRO A 177 -7.46 -1.30 0.09
CA PRO A 177 -6.49 -2.39 0.20
C PRO A 177 -7.08 -3.76 -0.14
N PHE A 178 -8.42 -3.85 -0.17
CA PHE A 178 -9.17 -5.01 -0.60
C PHE A 178 -10.59 -4.58 -1.01
N ARG A 179 -11.29 -5.46 -1.74
CA ARG A 179 -12.62 -5.20 -2.32
C ARG A 179 -13.74 -5.17 -1.26
N SER A 180 -13.75 -4.15 -0.41
CA SER A 180 -14.79 -3.94 0.60
C SER A 180 -16.07 -3.36 -0.01
N ARG A 181 -17.20 -4.08 0.11
CA ARG A 181 -18.52 -3.60 -0.35
C ARG A 181 -18.94 -2.31 0.34
N GLY A 182 -18.86 -2.30 1.68
CA GLY A 182 -19.28 -1.16 2.49
C GLY A 182 -18.49 0.11 2.20
N ALA A 183 -17.16 -0.01 2.13
CA ALA A 183 -16.29 1.13 1.83
C ALA A 183 -16.45 1.63 0.39
N SER A 184 -16.68 0.72 -0.58
CA SER A 184 -16.95 1.12 -1.98
C SER A 184 -18.22 1.96 -2.08
N ILE A 185 -19.32 1.51 -1.46
CA ILE A 185 -20.59 2.24 -1.45
C ILE A 185 -20.46 3.55 -0.68
N ALA A 186 -19.76 3.55 0.47
CA ALA A 186 -19.50 4.78 1.22
C ALA A 186 -18.79 5.83 0.36
N ALA A 187 -17.76 5.42 -0.40
CA ALA A 187 -17.03 6.33 -1.29
C ALA A 187 -17.92 6.87 -2.41
N ILE A 188 -18.68 6.00 -3.07
CA ILE A 188 -19.61 6.37 -4.15
C ILE A 188 -20.65 7.36 -3.64
N LEU A 189 -21.34 7.05 -2.54
CA LEU A 189 -22.37 7.92 -1.99
C LEU A 189 -21.80 9.22 -1.42
N ARG A 190 -20.60 9.19 -0.84
CA ARG A 190 -19.93 10.42 -0.40
C ARG A 190 -19.58 11.32 -1.57
N ALA A 191 -19.14 10.77 -2.71
CA ALA A 191 -18.86 11.50 -3.94
C ALA A 191 -20.11 12.21 -4.48
N VAL A 192 -21.25 11.50 -4.47
CA VAL A 192 -22.57 12.06 -4.83
C VAL A 192 -22.92 13.23 -3.92
N VAL A 193 -22.79 13.06 -2.59
CA VAL A 193 -23.11 14.12 -1.61
C VAL A 193 -22.13 15.29 -1.66
N ALA A 194 -20.87 15.04 -2.02
CA ALA A 194 -19.85 16.07 -2.18
C ALA A 194 -19.95 16.80 -3.53
N GLU A 195 -20.68 16.23 -4.50
CA GLU A 195 -20.68 16.64 -5.90
C GLU A 195 -19.25 16.70 -6.49
N ARG A 196 -18.43 15.68 -6.18
CA ARG A 196 -17.03 15.61 -6.61
C ARG A 196 -16.76 14.36 -7.43
N PRO A 197 -15.96 14.44 -8.52
CA PRO A 197 -15.51 13.27 -9.26
C PRO A 197 -14.71 12.33 -8.33
N LEU A 198 -15.01 11.03 -8.40
CA LEU A 198 -14.32 9.99 -7.63
C LEU A 198 -13.59 9.02 -8.56
N ARG A 199 -12.31 8.76 -8.28
CA ARG A 199 -11.56 7.62 -8.79
C ARG A 199 -11.38 6.63 -7.65
N LEU A 200 -11.99 5.45 -7.76
CA LEU A 200 -11.93 4.42 -6.73
C LEU A 200 -11.14 3.21 -7.24
N GLY A 201 -9.99 2.96 -6.62
CA GLY A 201 -9.14 1.79 -6.87
C GLY A 201 -9.55 0.58 -6.02
N GLN A 202 -9.49 -0.60 -6.63
CA GLN A 202 -9.99 -1.87 -6.07
C GLN A 202 -11.44 -1.85 -5.54
N PRO A 203 -12.40 -1.29 -6.30
CA PRO A 203 -13.79 -1.32 -5.87
C PRO A 203 -14.30 -2.77 -5.77
N ASN A 204 -15.26 -2.98 -4.88
CA ASN A 204 -16.09 -4.17 -4.91
C ASN A 204 -17.07 -4.06 -6.08
N LEU A 205 -17.02 -5.03 -7.00
CA LEU A 205 -17.86 -5.06 -8.21
C LEU A 205 -19.01 -6.07 -8.10
N SER A 206 -19.49 -6.36 -6.88
CA SER A 206 -20.62 -7.27 -6.71
C SER A 206 -21.91 -6.67 -7.28
N PRO A 207 -22.91 -7.51 -7.64
CA PRO A 207 -24.18 -7.04 -8.21
C PRO A 207 -24.86 -5.94 -7.38
N GLU A 208 -24.68 -5.95 -6.06
CA GLU A 208 -25.25 -4.94 -5.17
C GLU A 208 -24.59 -3.57 -5.29
N VAL A 209 -23.27 -3.51 -5.53
CA VAL A 209 -22.58 -2.23 -5.77
C VAL A 209 -22.92 -1.70 -7.17
N THR A 210 -22.93 -2.58 -8.18
CA THR A 210 -23.32 -2.18 -9.54
C THR A 210 -24.77 -1.73 -9.61
N SER A 211 -25.67 -2.30 -8.80
CA SER A 211 -27.07 -1.83 -8.68
C SER A 211 -27.13 -0.38 -8.18
N VAL A 212 -26.29 0.00 -7.21
CA VAL A 212 -26.20 1.40 -6.75
C VAL A 212 -25.71 2.31 -7.87
N LEU A 213 -24.68 1.91 -8.61
CA LEU A 213 -24.17 2.68 -9.75
C LEU A 213 -25.25 2.88 -10.83
N GLN A 214 -26.00 1.82 -11.17
CA GLN A 214 -27.11 1.88 -12.11
C GLN A 214 -28.24 2.80 -11.63
N ALA A 215 -28.58 2.75 -10.33
CA ALA A 215 -29.57 3.66 -9.76
C ALA A 215 -29.10 5.12 -9.80
N LEU A 216 -27.81 5.37 -9.57
CA LEU A 216 -27.22 6.71 -9.69
C LEU A 216 -27.17 7.18 -11.16
N GLN A 217 -26.89 6.29 -12.11
CA GLN A 217 -26.98 6.59 -13.55
C GLN A 217 -28.40 6.96 -13.96
N ALA A 218 -29.40 6.18 -13.55
CA ALA A 218 -30.81 6.53 -13.75
C ALA A 218 -31.19 7.85 -13.06
N ALA A 219 -30.44 8.23 -12.03
CA ALA A 219 -30.57 9.51 -11.35
C ALA A 219 -29.82 10.69 -12.04
N GLY A 220 -29.08 10.45 -13.13
CA GLY A 220 -28.37 11.47 -13.90
C GLY A 220 -26.89 11.62 -13.54
N TRP A 221 -26.33 10.73 -12.73
CA TRP A 221 -24.89 10.71 -12.44
C TRP A 221 -24.14 9.93 -13.50
N GLU A 222 -23.02 10.48 -13.98
CA GLU A 222 -22.10 9.72 -14.81
C GLU A 222 -21.32 8.74 -13.93
N THR A 223 -21.43 7.45 -14.22
CA THR A 223 -20.64 6.42 -13.55
C THR A 223 -20.05 5.45 -14.56
N HIS A 224 -18.78 5.12 -14.36
CA HIS A 224 -18.04 4.14 -15.16
C HIS A 224 -17.36 3.18 -14.18
N ALA A 225 -17.70 1.91 -14.26
CA ALA A 225 -17.06 0.86 -13.48
C ALA A 225 -16.66 -0.25 -14.43
N ASP A 226 -15.36 -0.43 -14.60
CA ASP A 226 -14.80 -1.47 -15.43
C ASP A 226 -13.73 -2.22 -14.63
N ALA A 227 -13.71 -3.54 -14.80
CA ALA A 227 -12.59 -4.36 -14.33
C ALA A 227 -11.37 -4.24 -15.26
N ARG A 228 -11.57 -3.64 -16.44
CA ARG A 228 -10.59 -3.40 -17.49
C ARG A 228 -10.13 -1.93 -17.47
N ILE A 229 -8.92 -1.69 -17.95
CA ILE A 229 -8.36 -0.33 -18.09
C ILE A 229 -8.35 0.00 -19.59
N GLY A 230 -9.15 0.98 -20.00
CA GLY A 230 -9.31 1.32 -21.43
C GLY A 230 -9.81 0.15 -22.28
N GLY A 231 -10.68 -0.70 -21.72
CA GLY A 231 -11.22 -1.88 -22.38
C GLY A 231 -10.29 -3.11 -22.41
N ARG A 232 -9.09 -3.02 -21.81
CA ARG A 232 -8.08 -4.10 -21.74
C ARG A 232 -8.03 -4.78 -20.38
N ARG A 233 -7.90 -6.10 -20.35
CA ARG A 233 -7.53 -6.86 -19.14
C ARG A 233 -6.04 -6.65 -18.88
N VAL A 234 -5.71 -5.83 -17.89
CA VAL A 234 -4.32 -5.46 -17.60
C VAL A 234 -3.78 -6.33 -16.47
N ALA A 235 -2.68 -7.03 -16.72
CA ALA A 235 -1.89 -7.66 -15.66
C ALA A 235 -0.85 -6.68 -15.15
N VAL A 236 -0.75 -6.57 -13.83
CA VAL A 236 0.31 -5.83 -13.16
C VAL A 236 1.15 -6.82 -12.39
N THR A 237 2.45 -6.85 -12.67
CA THR A 237 3.44 -7.64 -11.93
C THR A 237 4.61 -6.75 -11.51
N ALA A 238 5.55 -7.30 -10.77
CA ALA A 238 6.71 -6.57 -10.31
C ALA A 238 8.00 -7.36 -10.50
N VAL A 239 9.10 -6.64 -10.71
CA VAL A 239 10.46 -7.17 -10.78
C VAL A 239 11.32 -6.38 -9.80
N ILE A 240 12.20 -7.04 -9.08
CA ILE A 240 13.18 -6.40 -8.21
C ILE A 240 14.59 -6.79 -8.67
N GLY A 241 15.51 -5.83 -8.69
CA GLY A 241 16.89 -6.11 -9.04
C GLY A 241 17.59 -6.97 -8.00
N THR A 242 18.66 -7.66 -8.40
CA THR A 242 19.45 -8.53 -7.52
C THR A 242 19.96 -7.79 -6.28
N GLN A 243 20.45 -6.56 -6.42
CA GLN A 243 20.88 -5.74 -5.28
C GLN A 243 19.75 -5.48 -4.27
N ALA A 244 18.54 -5.18 -4.76
CA ALA A 244 17.37 -4.95 -3.91
C ALA A 244 16.89 -6.25 -3.26
N PHE A 245 16.95 -7.38 -3.98
CA PHE A 245 16.67 -8.70 -3.41
C PHE A 245 17.66 -9.07 -2.31
N HIS A 246 18.96 -8.80 -2.55
CA HIS A 246 20.01 -9.10 -1.61
C HIS A 246 19.99 -8.18 -0.37
N SER A 247 19.32 -7.03 -0.40
CA SER A 247 19.12 -6.24 0.82
C SER A 247 18.06 -6.83 1.76
N ILE A 248 17.21 -7.75 1.28
CA ILE A 248 16.24 -8.47 2.12
C ILE A 248 17.01 -9.48 2.97
N PRO A 249 16.87 -9.52 4.30
CA PRO A 249 17.57 -10.50 5.14
C PRO A 249 17.31 -11.96 4.72
N VAL A 250 18.33 -12.83 4.76
CA VAL A 250 18.23 -14.24 4.30
C VAL A 250 17.07 -14.99 4.96
N ASN A 251 16.86 -14.80 6.27
CA ASN A 251 15.76 -15.40 7.01
C ASN A 251 14.36 -14.90 6.58
N GLN A 252 14.28 -13.78 5.86
CA GLN A 252 13.06 -13.22 5.29
C GLN A 252 12.88 -13.58 3.81
N ARG A 253 13.84 -14.26 3.17
CA ARG A 253 13.77 -14.73 1.78
C ARG A 253 13.14 -16.12 1.64
N ALA A 254 12.61 -16.71 2.72
CA ALA A 254 12.12 -18.09 2.71
C ALA A 254 11.05 -18.29 1.63
N SER A 255 11.32 -19.21 0.69
CA SER A 255 10.50 -19.51 -0.52
C SER A 255 10.65 -18.56 -1.71
N HIS A 256 11.53 -17.55 -1.64
CA HIS A 256 11.88 -16.74 -2.82
C HIS A 256 13.03 -17.39 -3.60
N ARG A 257 12.98 -17.33 -4.93
CA ARG A 257 14.05 -17.79 -5.83
C ARG A 257 14.54 -16.60 -6.65
N VAL A 258 15.85 -16.53 -6.88
CA VAL A 258 16.40 -15.62 -7.89
C VAL A 258 16.23 -16.32 -9.22
N THR A 259 15.47 -15.70 -10.12
CA THR A 259 15.26 -16.15 -11.49
C THR A 259 15.54 -14.98 -12.41
N GLU A 260 16.09 -15.26 -13.59
CA GLU A 260 16.23 -14.24 -14.62
C GLU A 260 14.85 -13.64 -14.93
N PRO A 261 14.71 -12.30 -14.85
CA PRO A 261 13.40 -11.65 -14.89
C PRO A 261 12.69 -11.85 -16.22
N ASP A 262 13.43 -11.93 -17.33
CA ASP A 262 12.89 -12.18 -18.66
C ASP A 262 12.31 -13.60 -18.78
N GLN A 263 12.97 -14.61 -18.20
CA GLN A 263 12.45 -15.97 -18.16
C GLN A 263 11.15 -16.03 -17.35
N ALA A 264 11.15 -15.49 -16.13
CA ALA A 264 9.98 -15.51 -15.25
C ALA A 264 8.77 -14.78 -15.88
N LEU A 265 9.01 -13.64 -16.53
CA LEU A 265 7.99 -12.87 -17.23
C LEU A 265 7.43 -13.64 -18.44
N ARG A 266 8.26 -14.37 -19.18
CA ARG A 266 7.80 -15.23 -20.29
C ARG A 266 6.97 -16.41 -19.79
N GLU A 267 7.33 -17.02 -18.67
CA GLU A 267 6.52 -18.07 -18.04
C GLU A 267 5.15 -17.54 -17.61
N LEU A 268 5.10 -16.36 -17.00
CA LEU A 268 3.84 -15.68 -16.65
C LEU A 268 2.99 -15.38 -17.89
N LEU A 269 3.61 -14.87 -18.97
CA LEU A 269 2.93 -14.66 -20.24
C LEU A 269 2.31 -15.96 -20.75
N LEU A 270 3.08 -17.04 -20.83
CA LEU A 270 2.58 -18.32 -21.33
C LEU A 270 1.41 -18.84 -20.48
N ALA A 271 1.47 -18.69 -19.16
CA ALA A 271 0.40 -19.12 -18.26
C ALA A 271 -0.89 -18.29 -18.41
N HIS A 272 -0.79 -16.98 -18.66
CA HIS A 272 -1.94 -16.05 -18.55
C HIS A 272 -2.29 -15.28 -19.83
N HIS A 273 -1.63 -15.52 -20.96
CA HIS A 273 -1.86 -14.78 -22.22
C HIS A 273 -3.32 -14.81 -22.72
N HIS A 274 -4.12 -15.82 -22.34
CA HIS A 274 -5.53 -15.91 -22.70
C HIS A 274 -6.44 -15.02 -21.82
N GLU A 275 -5.96 -14.62 -20.65
CA GLU A 275 -6.68 -13.81 -19.65
C GLU A 275 -6.28 -12.34 -19.67
N VAL A 276 -5.14 -12.01 -20.30
CA VAL A 276 -4.49 -10.71 -20.21
C VAL A 276 -4.29 -10.13 -21.61
N ASP A 277 -4.79 -8.91 -21.80
CA ASP A 277 -4.66 -8.17 -23.05
C ASP A 277 -3.46 -7.20 -23.02
N SER A 278 -2.99 -6.81 -21.82
CA SER A 278 -1.89 -5.86 -21.65
C SER A 278 -1.08 -6.12 -20.38
N TRP A 279 0.23 -5.94 -20.45
CA TRP A 279 1.19 -6.27 -19.41
C TRP A 279 1.92 -5.03 -18.90
N VAL A 280 1.81 -4.80 -17.59
CA VAL A 280 2.48 -3.70 -16.88
C VAL A 280 3.40 -4.27 -15.82
N VAL A 281 4.65 -3.80 -15.80
CA VAL A 281 5.67 -4.19 -14.82
C VAL A 281 6.02 -3.00 -13.93
N LEU A 282 6.00 -3.22 -12.62
CA LEU A 282 6.58 -2.31 -11.63
C LEU A 282 7.99 -2.80 -11.31
N SER A 283 9.00 -2.09 -11.78
CA SER A 283 10.39 -2.50 -11.59
C SER A 283 11.07 -1.76 -10.45
N HIS A 284 11.92 -2.47 -9.73
CA HIS A 284 12.92 -1.92 -8.83
C HIS A 284 14.31 -2.47 -9.19
N SER A 285 14.58 -2.60 -10.50
CA SER A 285 15.86 -3.08 -11.03
C SER A 285 16.80 -1.94 -11.44
N GLY A 286 16.22 -0.78 -11.72
CA GLY A 286 16.92 0.41 -12.17
C GLY A 286 16.71 0.65 -13.67
N PHE A 287 16.76 1.93 -14.07
CA PHE A 287 16.28 2.36 -15.39
C PHE A 287 17.01 1.69 -16.57
N ASP A 288 18.34 1.54 -16.50
CA ASP A 288 19.10 0.88 -17.57
C ASP A 288 18.74 -0.60 -17.72
N GLU A 289 18.51 -1.30 -16.61
CA GLU A 289 18.06 -2.69 -16.64
C GLU A 289 16.62 -2.80 -17.16
N ASP A 290 15.78 -1.81 -16.88
CA ASP A 290 14.41 -1.75 -17.40
C ASP A 290 14.38 -1.54 -18.92
N LEU A 291 15.32 -0.75 -19.47
CA LEU A 291 15.50 -0.61 -20.92
C LEU A 291 15.93 -1.93 -21.58
N LYS A 292 16.86 -2.67 -20.95
CA LYS A 292 17.27 -4.01 -21.43
C LYS A 292 16.12 -5.00 -21.34
N LEU A 293 15.37 -4.99 -20.22
CA LEU A 293 14.21 -5.85 -20.00
C LEU A 293 13.14 -5.60 -21.06
N ALA A 294 12.84 -4.34 -21.38
CA ALA A 294 11.93 -3.97 -22.45
C ALA A 294 12.38 -4.52 -23.82
N ALA A 295 13.68 -4.51 -24.10
CA ALA A 295 14.21 -5.04 -25.36
C ALA A 295 14.06 -6.56 -25.49
N VAL A 296 14.22 -7.32 -24.39
CA VAL A 296 14.14 -8.79 -24.40
C VAL A 296 12.72 -9.35 -24.18
N CYS A 297 11.81 -8.51 -23.65
CA CYS A 297 10.41 -8.83 -23.39
C CYS A 297 9.46 -7.85 -24.13
N PRO A 298 9.41 -7.88 -25.47
CA PRO A 298 8.64 -6.92 -26.27
C PRO A 298 7.11 -7.07 -26.13
N PHE A 299 6.64 -8.09 -25.39
CA PHE A 299 5.22 -8.26 -25.07
C PHE A 299 4.75 -7.35 -23.93
N LEU A 300 5.69 -6.73 -23.20
CA LEU A 300 5.36 -5.77 -22.15
C LEU A 300 4.89 -4.47 -22.78
N ASP A 301 3.79 -3.92 -22.30
CA ASP A 301 3.31 -2.63 -22.78
C ASP A 301 3.95 -1.47 -22.01
N VAL A 302 4.05 -1.61 -20.68
CA VAL A 302 4.52 -0.54 -19.80
C VAL A 302 5.45 -1.11 -18.72
N ILE A 303 6.58 -0.45 -18.50
CA ILE A 303 7.45 -0.68 -17.36
C ILE A 303 7.55 0.61 -16.57
N PHE A 304 7.04 0.62 -15.33
CA PHE A 304 7.34 1.69 -14.38
C PHE A 304 8.68 1.41 -13.74
N ALA A 305 9.67 2.20 -14.12
CA ALA A 305 11.04 2.07 -13.64
C ALA A 305 11.18 2.59 -12.22
N GLY A 306 11.95 1.85 -11.42
CA GLY A 306 12.24 2.17 -10.04
C GLY A 306 13.34 3.22 -9.90
N HIS A 307 13.67 3.52 -8.65
CA HIS A 307 14.75 4.45 -8.31
C HIS A 307 16.09 3.99 -8.91
N CYS A 308 16.81 4.91 -9.54
CA CYS A 308 18.18 4.70 -10.00
C CYS A 308 18.96 6.00 -10.02
N LEU A 309 20.29 5.91 -9.92
CA LEU A 309 21.20 7.04 -9.73
C LEU A 309 21.34 7.99 -10.95
N ILE A 310 20.42 7.93 -11.91
CA ILE A 310 20.50 8.65 -13.19
C ILE A 310 19.40 9.70 -13.25
N ASP A 311 19.72 10.97 -13.48
CA ASP A 311 18.75 12.08 -13.62
C ASP A 311 17.98 12.10 -14.96
N GLN A 312 17.78 10.93 -15.57
CA GLN A 312 16.94 10.80 -16.76
C GLN A 312 15.51 10.47 -16.33
N TYR A 313 14.57 11.31 -16.75
CA TYR A 313 13.15 11.16 -16.46
C TYR A 313 12.35 11.07 -17.76
N GLY A 314 11.15 10.55 -17.66
CA GLY A 314 10.19 10.59 -18.74
C GLY A 314 9.91 9.22 -19.37
N PRO A 315 8.98 9.21 -20.35
CA PRO A 315 8.75 8.05 -21.18
C PRO A 315 9.90 7.83 -22.15
N ILE A 316 10.45 6.62 -22.17
CA ILE A 316 11.32 6.11 -23.23
C ILE A 316 10.64 4.93 -23.89
N HIS A 317 10.63 4.92 -25.22
CA HIS A 317 10.17 3.76 -25.99
C HIS A 317 11.34 2.84 -26.32
N VAL A 318 11.16 1.55 -26.03
CA VAL A 318 12.03 0.47 -26.48
C VAL A 318 11.17 -0.48 -27.32
N GLY A 319 11.23 -0.32 -28.65
CA GLY A 319 10.24 -0.93 -29.52
C GLY A 319 8.84 -0.39 -29.24
N GLU A 320 7.87 -1.27 -28.99
CA GLU A 320 6.51 -0.88 -28.60
C GLU A 320 6.34 -0.74 -27.07
N THR A 321 7.31 -1.19 -26.27
CA THR A 321 7.26 -1.11 -24.80
C THR A 321 7.60 0.30 -24.32
N LEU A 322 6.81 0.79 -23.38
CA LEU A 322 6.95 2.12 -22.78
C LEU A 322 7.61 2.02 -21.39
N VAL A 323 8.83 2.52 -21.26
CA VAL A 323 9.56 2.56 -19.99
C VAL A 323 9.41 3.95 -19.36
N LEU A 324 8.94 4.01 -18.11
CA LEU A 324 8.52 5.23 -17.43
C LEU A 324 9.29 5.42 -16.14
N LYS A 325 10.15 6.44 -16.10
CA LYS A 325 10.78 6.88 -14.86
C LYS A 325 10.22 8.22 -14.42
N GLY A 326 9.52 8.21 -13.28
CA GLY A 326 9.06 9.42 -12.61
C GLY A 326 10.20 10.18 -11.93
N HIS A 327 9.93 11.42 -11.53
CA HIS A 327 10.89 12.20 -10.75
C HIS A 327 11.18 11.53 -9.39
N GLU A 328 12.43 11.57 -8.97
CA GLU A 328 12.88 10.89 -7.76
C GLU A 328 12.59 11.67 -6.47
N LEU A 329 12.84 11.04 -5.33
CA LEU A 329 12.74 11.64 -4.00
C LEU A 329 11.36 12.24 -3.69
N GLY A 330 10.31 11.68 -4.31
CA GLY A 330 8.95 12.18 -4.15
C GLY A 330 8.73 13.57 -4.75
N ALA A 331 9.57 14.00 -5.70
CA ALA A 331 9.42 15.28 -6.40
C ALA A 331 8.38 15.23 -7.52
N GLY A 332 7.92 14.04 -7.93
CA GLY A 332 6.90 13.89 -8.97
C GLY A 332 6.40 12.47 -9.17
N TYR A 333 5.70 12.28 -10.28
CA TYR A 333 5.04 11.02 -10.63
C TYR A 333 5.19 10.71 -12.12
N ALA A 334 4.97 9.44 -12.45
CA ALA A 334 4.76 8.95 -13.80
C ALA A 334 3.33 8.44 -13.93
N LEU A 335 2.70 8.69 -15.08
CA LEU A 335 1.36 8.20 -15.40
C LEU A 335 1.38 7.49 -16.75
N ALA A 336 0.70 6.35 -16.81
CA ALA A 336 0.37 5.67 -18.06
C ALA A 336 -1.16 5.60 -18.20
N GLU A 337 -1.67 6.06 -19.33
CA GLU A 337 -3.09 6.09 -19.66
C GLU A 337 -3.36 5.27 -20.93
N PRO A 338 -4.44 4.49 -20.98
CA PRO A 338 -4.80 3.79 -22.19
C PRO A 338 -5.19 4.80 -23.29
N SER A 339 -4.56 4.68 -24.46
CA SER A 339 -4.93 5.36 -25.71
C SER A 339 -5.40 4.31 -26.72
N SER A 340 -6.24 4.71 -27.69
CA SER A 340 -6.89 3.87 -28.72
C SER A 340 -6.32 2.45 -28.89
N ASN A 341 -5.05 2.33 -29.32
CA ASN A 341 -4.35 1.04 -29.47
C ASN A 341 -3.02 0.91 -28.70
N ARG A 342 -2.63 1.89 -27.86
CA ARG A 342 -1.37 1.88 -27.10
C ARG A 342 -1.53 2.47 -25.70
N TRP A 343 -0.45 2.61 -24.96
CA TRP A 343 -0.41 3.43 -23.75
C TRP A 343 0.21 4.79 -24.09
N ALA A 344 -0.45 5.86 -23.65
CA ALA A 344 0.14 7.18 -23.59
C ALA A 344 0.74 7.35 -22.19
N ALA A 345 1.82 8.12 -22.07
CA ALA A 345 2.38 8.39 -20.76
C ALA A 345 3.02 9.75 -20.66
N HIS A 346 3.12 10.21 -19.43
CA HIS A 346 3.77 11.46 -19.08
C HIS A 346 4.36 11.38 -17.68
N THR A 347 5.31 12.25 -17.42
CA THR A 347 5.89 12.46 -16.09
C THR A 347 5.69 13.92 -15.73
N ALA A 348 5.37 14.18 -14.47
CA ALA A 348 5.20 15.53 -13.99
C ALA A 348 5.76 15.66 -12.56
N PRO A 349 6.32 16.83 -12.21
CA PRO A 349 6.60 17.12 -10.81
C PRO A 349 5.28 17.20 -10.05
N PHE A 350 5.31 16.84 -8.76
CA PHE A 350 4.19 17.15 -7.89
C PHE A 350 4.12 18.68 -7.78
N PRO A 351 2.92 19.28 -7.82
CA PRO A 351 2.78 20.71 -7.59
C PRO A 351 3.40 21.04 -6.23
N SER A 352 4.22 22.10 -6.19
CA SER A 352 4.67 22.66 -4.92
C SER A 352 3.44 22.97 -4.09
N VAL A 353 3.26 22.27 -2.98
CA VAL A 353 2.21 22.61 -2.02
C VAL A 353 2.48 24.05 -1.61
N SER A 354 1.51 24.94 -1.82
CA SER A 354 1.55 26.33 -1.37
C SER A 354 2.08 26.39 0.06
N GLU A 355 2.86 27.43 0.40
CA GLU A 355 3.37 27.77 1.74
C GLU A 355 2.25 28.02 2.79
N ALA A 356 1.05 27.50 2.58
CA ALA A 356 0.04 27.44 3.61
C ALA A 356 0.59 26.58 4.77
N ALA A 357 0.68 27.20 5.95
CA ALA A 357 1.07 26.52 7.16
C ALA A 357 0.27 25.20 7.31
N PRO A 358 0.94 24.09 7.70
CA PRO A 358 0.26 22.82 7.90
C PRO A 358 -0.88 23.00 8.92
N PRO A 359 -1.99 22.24 8.79
CA PRO A 359 -3.08 22.27 9.75
C PRO A 359 -2.56 22.15 11.20
N PRO A 360 -3.14 22.86 12.20
CA PRO A 360 -2.63 22.85 13.58
C PRO A 360 -2.50 21.46 14.19
N GLN A 361 -3.27 20.49 13.70
CA GLN A 361 -3.23 19.09 14.15
C GLN A 361 -1.95 18.36 13.71
N LEU A 362 -1.26 18.86 12.68
CA LEU A 362 0.01 18.34 12.19
C LEU A 362 1.20 19.16 12.71
N SER A 363 0.98 20.18 13.55
CA SER A 363 2.06 21.01 14.11
C SER A 363 3.10 20.17 14.84
N SER A 364 2.67 19.15 15.60
CA SER A 364 3.61 18.23 16.27
C SER A 364 4.43 17.39 15.30
N ILE A 365 3.86 16.99 14.16
CA ILE A 365 4.59 16.25 13.11
C ILE A 365 5.55 17.19 12.38
N HIS A 366 5.14 18.43 12.13
CA HIS A 366 6.03 19.43 11.55
C HIS A 366 7.21 19.74 12.48
N GLU A 367 6.96 19.94 13.77
CA GLU A 367 8.01 20.07 14.79
C GLU A 367 8.94 18.86 14.82
N GLN A 368 8.42 17.64 14.69
CA GLN A 368 9.25 16.43 14.58
C GLN A 368 10.08 16.40 13.30
N ILE A 369 9.54 16.85 12.16
CA ILE A 369 10.26 16.92 10.89
C ILE A 369 11.39 17.95 10.99
N GLU A 370 11.12 19.12 11.56
CA GLU A 370 12.15 20.15 11.77
C GLU A 370 13.21 19.66 12.78
N ASP A 371 12.82 19.07 13.91
CA ASP A 371 13.77 18.47 14.87
C ASP A 371 14.62 17.36 14.21
N LEU A 372 14.03 16.52 13.35
CA LEU A 372 14.79 15.54 12.57
C LEU A 372 15.74 16.23 11.58
N ARG A 373 15.30 17.28 10.89
CA ARG A 373 16.14 18.04 9.95
C ARG A 373 17.33 18.66 10.68
N ASP A 374 17.10 19.27 11.83
CA ASP A 374 18.14 19.85 12.68
C ASP A 374 19.12 18.78 13.17
N ARG A 375 18.60 17.61 13.61
CA ARG A 375 19.45 16.46 13.98
C ARG A 375 20.29 15.96 12.82
N LEU A 376 19.73 15.88 11.63
CA LEU A 376 20.47 15.45 10.43
C LEU A 376 21.54 16.48 10.03
N ALA A 377 21.32 17.76 10.30
CA ALA A 377 22.27 18.84 10.06
C ALA A 377 23.37 18.96 11.13
N LEU A 378 23.32 18.16 12.22
CA LEU A 378 24.33 18.23 13.27
C LEU A 378 25.73 17.91 12.71
N PRO A 379 26.73 18.79 12.93
CA PRO A 379 28.09 18.58 12.48
C PRO A 379 28.79 17.50 13.31
N LEU A 380 29.47 16.59 12.62
CA LEU A 380 30.27 15.50 13.20
C LEU A 380 31.77 15.79 13.18
N GLY A 381 32.22 16.71 12.34
CA GLY A 381 33.62 17.13 12.25
C GLY A 381 33.99 17.70 10.89
N VAL A 382 35.15 18.36 10.81
CA VAL A 382 35.71 18.82 9.53
C VAL A 382 36.15 17.61 8.72
N ILE A 383 35.79 17.54 7.45
CA ILE A 383 36.20 16.44 6.57
C ILE A 383 37.70 16.55 6.28
N ALA A 384 38.44 15.47 6.46
CA ALA A 384 39.87 15.38 6.19
C ALA A 384 40.17 15.44 4.69
N GLU A 385 41.30 16.05 4.31
CA GLU A 385 41.91 15.84 2.99
C GLU A 385 42.36 14.36 2.95
N PRO A 386 41.91 13.51 2.02
CA PRO A 386 41.55 13.77 0.63
C PRO A 386 40.05 13.77 0.30
N TYR A 387 39.13 13.77 1.25
CA TYR A 387 37.69 13.57 0.98
C TYR A 387 36.90 14.86 0.79
N ARG A 388 37.48 16.00 1.12
CA ARG A 388 36.79 17.29 1.22
C ARG A 388 36.38 17.84 -0.15
N GLY A 389 35.17 18.39 -0.22
CA GLY A 389 34.71 19.19 -1.36
C GLY A 389 34.51 18.44 -2.69
N GLN A 390 34.55 17.11 -2.66
CA GLN A 390 34.46 16.28 -3.87
C GLN A 390 33.53 15.07 -3.68
N PRO A 391 33.10 14.41 -4.77
CA PRO A 391 32.35 13.16 -4.67
C PRO A 391 33.16 12.12 -3.90
N LEU A 392 32.50 11.40 -2.98
CA LEU A 392 33.15 10.37 -2.18
C LEU A 392 33.71 9.25 -3.05
N ASN A 393 35.04 9.09 -3.02
CA ASN A 393 35.70 7.91 -3.57
C ASN A 393 35.55 6.73 -2.59
N ARG A 394 34.54 5.89 -2.82
CA ARG A 394 34.20 4.75 -1.95
C ARG A 394 35.33 3.75 -1.80
N ARG A 395 36.04 3.44 -2.89
CA ARG A 395 37.14 2.47 -2.88
C ARG A 395 38.31 2.99 -2.05
N LEU A 396 38.65 4.28 -2.18
CA LEU A 396 39.67 4.92 -1.35
C LEU A 396 39.29 4.85 0.14
N LEU A 397 38.07 5.28 0.48
CA LEU A 397 37.57 5.25 1.86
C LEU A 397 37.59 3.84 2.47
N LEU A 398 37.13 2.84 1.72
CA LEU A 398 37.15 1.46 2.19
C LEU A 398 38.56 0.88 2.29
N SER A 399 39.51 1.35 1.46
CA SER A 399 40.91 0.90 1.52
C SER A 399 41.61 1.45 2.75
N ASP A 400 41.39 2.72 3.05
CA ASP A 400 41.86 3.39 4.26
C ASP A 400 41.25 2.71 5.50
N LEU A 401 39.96 2.44 5.46
CA LEU A 401 39.25 1.74 6.52
C LEU A 401 39.77 0.31 6.73
N ALA A 402 39.90 -0.48 5.66
CA ALA A 402 40.39 -1.86 5.75
C ALA A 402 41.81 -1.91 6.33
N THR A 403 42.66 -0.98 5.91
CA THR A 403 44.03 -0.83 6.45
C THR A 403 44.02 -0.50 7.94
N ARG A 404 43.18 0.46 8.37
CA ARG A 404 43.07 0.87 9.78
C ARG A 404 42.46 -0.23 10.65
N LEU A 405 41.48 -0.97 10.15
CA LEU A 405 40.88 -2.10 10.87
C LEU A 405 41.86 -3.27 11.00
N HIS A 406 42.61 -3.60 9.94
CA HIS A 406 43.62 -4.64 9.95
C HIS A 406 44.71 -4.35 11.00
N THR A 407 45.26 -3.13 10.97
CA THR A 407 46.35 -2.71 11.88
C THR A 407 45.88 -2.40 13.30
N GLY A 408 44.71 -1.78 13.46
CA GLY A 408 44.21 -1.29 14.75
C GLY A 408 43.45 -2.32 15.58
N LEU A 409 42.72 -3.25 14.95
CA LEU A 409 41.99 -4.33 15.64
C LEU A 409 42.75 -5.66 15.63
N GLY A 410 43.91 -5.72 14.98
CA GLY A 410 44.73 -6.94 14.89
C GLY A 410 44.03 -8.08 14.17
N SER A 411 43.13 -7.78 13.23
CA SER A 411 42.42 -8.79 12.44
C SER A 411 43.32 -9.32 11.32
N ASP A 412 43.46 -10.63 11.18
CA ASP A 412 44.35 -11.24 10.15
C ASP A 412 43.97 -10.84 8.72
N ALA A 413 42.68 -10.61 8.47
CA ALA A 413 42.17 -10.04 7.24
C ALA A 413 40.89 -9.24 7.46
N VAL A 414 40.69 -8.25 6.59
CA VAL A 414 39.48 -7.44 6.48
C VAL A 414 38.97 -7.54 5.04
N ILE A 415 37.68 -7.82 4.85
CA ILE A 415 37.03 -7.81 3.53
C ILE A 415 35.78 -6.93 3.62
N LEU A 416 35.70 -5.89 2.78
CA LEU A 416 34.56 -4.98 2.71
C LEU A 416 34.10 -4.84 1.25
N ASN A 417 32.79 -4.78 1.02
CA ASN A 417 32.21 -4.56 -0.30
C ASN A 417 31.98 -3.07 -0.57
N GLU A 418 32.35 -2.58 -1.77
CA GLU A 418 32.13 -1.19 -2.19
C GLU A 418 30.65 -0.79 -2.18
N THR A 419 29.77 -1.77 -2.40
CA THR A 419 28.31 -1.63 -2.39
C THR A 419 27.74 -1.36 -1.00
N ALA A 420 28.54 -1.51 0.08
CA ALA A 420 28.15 -1.07 1.42
C ALA A 420 28.03 0.46 1.52
N LEU A 421 28.70 1.20 0.63
CA LEU A 421 28.69 2.66 0.62
C LEU A 421 27.95 3.22 -0.60
N ARG A 422 27.20 4.29 -0.40
CA ARG A 422 26.59 5.08 -1.49
C ARG A 422 27.51 6.20 -1.97
N PRO A 423 27.42 6.59 -3.25
CA PRO A 423 28.04 7.83 -3.71
C PRO A 423 27.38 9.01 -2.99
N THR A 424 28.19 9.97 -2.54
CA THR A 424 27.71 11.16 -1.82
C THR A 424 28.64 12.32 -2.14
N GLN A 425 28.08 13.49 -2.42
CA GLN A 425 28.85 14.71 -2.54
C GLN A 425 29.21 15.21 -1.15
N LEU A 426 30.50 15.35 -0.84
CA LEU A 426 30.96 15.81 0.45
C LEU A 426 31.28 17.30 0.43
N GLY A 427 30.86 18.01 1.47
CA GLY A 427 31.21 19.42 1.72
C GLY A 427 32.50 19.56 2.53
N ASP A 428 32.58 20.64 3.31
CA ASP A 428 33.71 20.91 4.22
C ASP A 428 33.54 20.25 5.59
N VAL A 429 32.29 20.10 6.03
CA VAL A 429 31.91 19.56 7.34
C VAL A 429 31.02 18.35 7.13
N LEU A 430 31.36 17.23 7.78
CA LEU A 430 30.54 16.03 7.75
C LEU A 430 29.35 16.25 8.70
N ILE A 431 28.13 16.10 8.21
CA ILE A 431 26.93 16.11 9.05
C ILE A 431 26.36 14.70 9.24
N ILE A 432 25.44 14.53 10.21
CA ILE A 432 24.78 13.23 10.46
C ILE A 432 24.06 12.71 9.21
N GLY A 433 23.40 13.60 8.46
CA GLY A 433 22.71 13.28 7.22
C GLY A 433 23.62 12.70 6.15
N ASP A 434 24.82 13.26 5.98
CA ASP A 434 25.82 12.73 5.05
C ASP A 434 26.24 11.32 5.45
N LEU A 435 26.52 11.09 6.74
CA LEU A 435 26.94 9.78 7.24
C LEU A 435 25.84 8.71 7.07
N LEU A 436 24.57 9.08 7.24
CA LEU A 436 23.41 8.23 6.94
C LEU A 436 23.24 7.96 5.45
N THR A 437 23.59 8.93 4.61
CA THR A 437 23.54 8.77 3.15
C THR A 437 24.64 7.84 2.67
N ILE A 438 25.87 8.01 3.16
CA ILE A 438 27.04 7.20 2.82
C ILE A 438 26.83 5.74 3.22
N GLU A 439 26.40 5.48 4.46
CA GLU A 439 26.16 4.12 4.99
C GLU A 439 24.72 4.02 5.54
N PRO A 440 23.75 3.70 4.67
CA PRO A 440 22.32 3.70 5.03
C PRO A 440 21.87 2.40 5.71
N PHE A 441 22.69 1.34 5.65
CA PHE A 441 22.30 0.00 6.07
C PHE A 441 22.55 -0.25 7.56
N ASN A 442 23.29 0.64 8.23
CA ASN A 442 23.65 0.54 9.63
C ASN A 442 24.39 -0.77 9.94
N ASN A 443 25.28 -1.17 9.04
CA ASN A 443 26.07 -2.40 9.15
C ASN A 443 26.92 -2.42 10.43
N GLN A 444 27.05 -3.62 11.00
CA GLN A 444 27.99 -3.89 12.09
C GLN A 444 29.25 -4.55 11.55
N LEU A 445 30.41 -4.23 12.13
CA LEU A 445 31.64 -4.97 11.88
C LEU A 445 31.68 -6.21 12.77
N VAL A 446 31.93 -7.37 12.17
CA VAL A 446 31.90 -8.67 12.83
C VAL A 446 33.03 -9.55 12.31
N HIS A 447 33.51 -10.45 13.15
CA HIS A 447 34.35 -11.55 12.69
C HIS A 447 33.44 -12.65 12.13
N ALA A 448 33.70 -13.07 10.91
CA ALA A 448 32.96 -14.11 10.21
C ALA A 448 33.84 -15.35 10.00
N ARG A 449 33.23 -16.54 10.00
CA ARG A 449 33.92 -17.78 9.61
C ARG A 449 33.93 -17.90 8.10
N ILE A 450 35.07 -18.27 7.54
CA ILE A 450 35.17 -18.58 6.12
C ILE A 450 34.78 -20.05 5.92
N PRO A 451 33.94 -20.38 4.92
CA PRO A 451 33.58 -21.75 4.62
C PRO A 451 34.79 -22.66 4.43
N ASP A 452 34.70 -23.89 4.94
CA ASP A 452 35.81 -24.86 4.90
C ASP A 452 36.33 -25.11 3.47
N THR A 453 35.46 -25.00 2.47
CA THR A 453 35.80 -25.17 1.05
C THR A 453 36.62 -24.02 0.46
N LEU A 454 36.62 -22.84 1.09
CA LEU A 454 37.26 -21.61 0.60
C LEU A 454 38.41 -21.13 1.49
N ARG A 455 38.64 -21.79 2.64
CA ARG A 455 39.60 -21.39 3.68
C ARG A 455 41.05 -21.30 3.18
N ASP A 456 41.43 -22.21 2.28
CA ASP A 456 42.80 -22.34 1.77
C ASP A 456 42.92 -21.79 0.33
N ALA A 457 41.90 -21.07 -0.14
CA ALA A 457 41.81 -20.55 -1.50
C ALA A 457 41.31 -19.09 -1.51
N PRO A 458 42.13 -18.12 -1.03
CA PRO A 458 41.73 -16.73 -0.89
C PRO A 458 41.29 -16.08 -2.23
N ASP A 459 41.91 -16.45 -3.36
CA ASP A 459 41.50 -15.94 -4.67
C ASP A 459 40.10 -16.46 -5.08
N ALA A 460 39.78 -17.72 -4.75
CA ALA A 460 38.46 -18.30 -5.00
C ALA A 460 37.39 -17.65 -4.10
N LEU A 461 37.74 -17.37 -2.83
CA LEU A 461 36.89 -16.62 -1.91
C LEU A 461 36.56 -15.23 -2.45
N LEU A 462 37.59 -14.49 -2.89
CA LEU A 462 37.40 -13.15 -3.44
C LEU A 462 36.60 -13.17 -4.74
N GLY A 463 36.80 -14.17 -5.61
CA GLY A 463 35.99 -14.38 -6.80
C GLY A 463 34.52 -14.57 -6.45
N HIS A 464 34.23 -15.51 -5.54
CA HIS A 464 32.86 -15.80 -5.09
C HIS A 464 32.16 -14.57 -4.48
N LEU A 465 32.86 -13.87 -3.59
CA LEU A 465 32.32 -12.68 -2.93
C LEU A 465 32.17 -11.51 -3.92
N THR A 466 33.07 -11.36 -4.89
CA THR A 466 32.97 -10.28 -5.90
C THR A 466 31.78 -10.50 -6.82
N GLU A 467 31.56 -11.74 -7.24
CA GLU A 467 30.41 -12.12 -8.07
C GLU A 467 29.08 -11.92 -7.32
N SER A 468 29.05 -12.21 -6.01
CA SER A 468 27.83 -12.17 -5.21
C SER A 468 27.51 -10.81 -4.59
N ALA A 469 28.52 -10.04 -4.18
CA ALA A 469 28.35 -8.79 -3.43
C ALA A 469 28.89 -7.54 -4.16
N GLY A 470 29.49 -7.71 -5.34
CA GLY A 470 30.12 -6.64 -6.11
C GLY A 470 31.57 -6.38 -5.70
N PRO A 471 32.18 -5.27 -6.19
CA PRO A 471 33.60 -4.98 -5.99
C PRO A 471 34.00 -4.97 -4.50
N LEU A 472 35.16 -5.54 -4.19
CA LEU A 472 35.67 -5.71 -2.83
C LEU A 472 36.95 -4.92 -2.60
N VAL A 473 37.20 -4.61 -1.33
CA VAL A 473 38.44 -4.06 -0.81
C VAL A 473 38.94 -4.96 0.34
N THR A 474 40.23 -5.25 0.34
CA THR A 474 40.89 -6.11 1.33
C THR A 474 41.97 -5.38 2.12
N GLY A 475 42.17 -5.81 3.36
CA GLY A 475 43.32 -5.42 4.19
C GLY A 475 43.87 -6.66 4.92
N PRO A 476 45.11 -7.11 4.65
CA PRO A 476 46.08 -6.56 3.69
C PRO A 476 45.68 -6.82 2.23
N THR A 477 46.32 -6.14 1.28
CA THR A 477 46.01 -6.24 -0.15
C THR A 477 46.09 -7.68 -0.67
N SER A 478 47.09 -8.43 -0.21
CA SER A 478 47.19 -9.88 -0.44
C SER A 478 46.80 -10.61 0.83
N LEU A 479 45.73 -11.39 0.75
CA LEU A 479 45.21 -12.16 1.87
C LEU A 479 46.16 -13.31 2.28
N PRO A 480 46.21 -13.69 3.56
CA PRO A 480 46.96 -14.87 4.02
C PRO A 480 46.51 -16.17 3.32
N PRO A 481 47.40 -17.16 3.19
CA PRO A 481 47.09 -18.42 2.51
C PRO A 481 46.07 -19.30 3.25
N GLU A 482 46.02 -19.21 4.58
CA GLU A 482 45.03 -19.87 5.43
C GLU A 482 44.24 -18.81 6.20
N LEU A 483 42.92 -18.82 6.04
CA LEU A 483 42.04 -17.77 6.57
C LEU A 483 40.80 -18.36 7.26
N PRO A 484 40.90 -18.74 8.55
CA PRO A 484 39.76 -19.33 9.26
C PRO A 484 38.66 -18.30 9.55
N THR A 485 39.05 -17.03 9.72
CA THR A 485 38.13 -15.93 10.02
C THR A 485 38.54 -14.65 9.34
N VAL A 486 37.56 -13.79 9.07
CA VAL A 486 37.77 -12.47 8.47
C VAL A 486 36.91 -11.42 9.16
N LEU A 487 37.42 -10.20 9.32
CA LEU A 487 36.62 -9.06 9.75
C LEU A 487 35.85 -8.50 8.55
N THR A 488 34.53 -8.42 8.66
CA THR A 488 33.69 -7.95 7.56
C THR A 488 32.40 -7.30 8.08
N THR A 489 31.53 -6.85 7.18
CA THR A 489 30.19 -6.41 7.57
C THR A 489 29.33 -7.62 7.93
N ASP A 490 28.40 -7.40 8.83
CA ASP A 490 27.50 -8.45 9.24
C ASP A 490 26.58 -8.95 8.12
N TYR A 491 26.26 -8.07 7.18
CA TYR A 491 25.64 -8.43 5.92
C TYR A 491 26.43 -9.51 5.14
N LEU A 492 27.74 -9.31 4.92
CA LEU A 492 28.58 -10.29 4.20
C LEU A 492 28.71 -11.59 5.01
N ALA A 493 28.87 -11.46 6.33
CA ALA A 493 28.99 -12.58 7.24
C ALA A 493 27.78 -13.53 7.20
N GLU A 494 26.57 -12.98 7.17
CA GLU A 494 25.34 -13.76 7.19
C GLU A 494 24.86 -14.22 5.81
N SER A 495 25.24 -13.48 4.77
CA SER A 495 24.72 -13.74 3.42
C SER A 495 25.62 -14.66 2.60
N TYR A 496 26.94 -14.58 2.77
CA TYR A 496 27.91 -15.23 1.87
C TYR A 496 29.03 -16.00 2.58
N LEU A 497 29.02 -16.03 3.92
CA LEU A 497 30.01 -16.73 4.75
C LEU A 497 29.31 -17.65 5.77
N ASP A 498 30.09 -18.38 6.58
CA ASP A 498 29.59 -19.35 7.57
C ASP A 498 29.15 -18.68 8.91
N GLY A 499 28.52 -17.52 8.76
CA GLY A 499 27.98 -16.72 9.85
C GLY A 499 29.04 -15.99 10.68
N ARG A 500 28.55 -15.29 11.71
CA ARG A 500 29.34 -14.49 12.64
C ARG A 500 29.94 -15.39 13.73
N THR A 501 31.20 -15.18 14.10
CA THR A 501 31.80 -15.77 15.33
C THR A 501 31.50 -14.90 16.54
N HIS A 502 31.78 -13.60 16.43
CA HIS A 502 31.53 -12.60 17.47
C HIS A 502 31.49 -11.18 16.87
N GLN A 503 30.88 -10.25 17.60
CA GLN A 503 30.82 -8.83 17.19
C GLN A 503 32.15 -8.12 17.49
N ALA A 504 32.60 -7.26 16.57
CA ALA A 504 33.78 -6.42 16.80
C ALA A 504 33.46 -5.18 17.67
N GLY A 505 32.18 -5.00 18.05
CA GLY A 505 31.73 -3.89 18.91
C GLY A 505 31.72 -2.52 18.24
N LEU A 506 31.93 -2.45 16.91
CA LEU A 506 32.00 -1.21 16.15
C LEU A 506 31.02 -1.24 14.98
N ARG A 507 30.26 -0.17 14.77
CA ARG A 507 29.44 -0.02 13.56
C ARG A 507 30.29 0.51 12.41
N LEU A 508 30.00 0.06 11.19
CA LEU A 508 30.70 0.51 9.99
C LEU A 508 30.67 2.04 9.87
N ARG A 509 29.52 2.65 10.11
CA ARG A 509 29.35 4.11 10.12
C ARG A 509 30.27 4.85 11.09
N GLN A 510 30.52 4.29 12.27
CA GLN A 510 31.38 4.93 13.27
C GLN A 510 32.84 4.89 12.83
N ALA A 511 33.24 3.79 12.18
CA ALA A 511 34.56 3.65 11.60
C ALA A 511 34.76 4.62 10.41
N ILE A 512 33.74 4.76 9.55
CA ILE A 512 33.73 5.72 8.44
C ILE A 512 33.85 7.15 8.97
N GLN A 513 33.04 7.53 9.97
CA GLN A 513 33.11 8.85 10.57
C GLN A 513 34.54 9.19 11.00
N ARG A 514 35.20 8.28 11.73
CA ARG A 514 36.59 8.48 12.18
C ARG A 514 37.56 8.68 11.03
N ILE A 515 37.48 7.88 9.97
CA ILE A 515 38.35 8.07 8.78
C ILE A 515 38.08 9.43 8.14
N LEU A 516 36.81 9.79 7.95
CA LEU A 516 36.43 11.04 7.29
C LEU A 516 36.79 12.28 8.11
N THR A 517 36.80 12.23 9.45
CA THR A 517 37.08 13.41 10.29
C THR A 517 38.51 13.48 10.83
N GLU A 518 39.19 12.34 11.00
CA GLU A 518 40.52 12.26 11.60
C GLU A 518 41.64 12.00 10.57
N GLY A 519 41.28 11.53 9.36
CA GLY A 519 42.22 11.07 8.34
C GLY A 519 42.79 9.68 8.62
N THR A 520 43.79 9.27 7.82
CA THR A 520 44.43 7.94 7.87
C THR A 520 45.52 7.79 8.93
N HIS A 521 46.04 8.90 9.46
CA HIS A 521 47.29 8.94 10.23
C HIS A 521 47.14 9.17 11.75
N ARG A 522 45.94 9.05 12.33
CA ARG A 522 45.71 9.17 13.78
C ARG A 522 44.97 8.00 14.40
#